data_AF-A0AAW1EYU6-F1
#
_entry.id   AF-A0AAW1EYU6-F1
#
_cell.length_a   1.000
_cell.length_b   1.000
_cell.length_c   1.000
_cell.angle_alpha   90.00
_cell.angle_beta   90.00
_cell.angle_gamma   90.00
#
_symmetry.space_group_name_H-M   'P 1'
#
loop_
_entity.id
_entity.type
_entity.pdbx_description
1 polymer ?
#
loop_
_entity_poly.entity_id
_entity_poly.type
_entity_poly.pdbx_seq_one_letter_code
_entity_poly.pdbx_strand_id
1 'polypeptide(L)'
;MIPVPLLVCVMGGWCAVYLTDTLLKLSSTHRIRYESWLASRGLMLSPFHVRWQTTMFNRLFAYCARINPRAQYLWFNSGLVFGVVAMLGSVVLLTRTLQQTLAQMTSEDPRMGGQQALQVVIPGVNLPTSQLAYFFIALLLSGVIHELGHAVAALREQVRVNGFGIFVFVVYPGAFVDLFTTHLSLISPTQQLRIFCAGVWHNFVLCVAALAFLFLLPFLLFPVYSTGGGALVTEVVQGSAADGPRGLAVGDIVTGLEDCPVSGVEDWSSCLTRLSHTPQTGYCVPGASLQPSWAHGRAFKRLDGTMDCCSNNSLTDLCFSYMRPPGKNSREREYACMPVRKMVSGTQVCRTDADCVDGHAHVDGICVTPSLENRTRFIRVTHPPNTHMLFVGYPPHLQYAVSLTNFIPRFGFLHLDLPVFLETFCKYVVSLSGALAVVNSVPCFALDGQWMLNALLEATLVTVVTDRQRRELIGFFLLLAGSALLAANVALGLWMVTAR
;
A
#
# COMPACT_ATOMS: atom_id res chain seq x y z
N MET A 1 -15.87 4.37 4.77
CA MET A 1 -16.45 5.36 5.71
C MET A 1 -15.79 5.16 7.06
N ILE A 2 -15.22 6.21 7.66
CA ILE A 2 -14.69 6.11 9.04
C ILE A 2 -15.87 5.75 9.94
N PRO A 3 -15.79 4.67 10.73
CA PRO A 3 -16.87 4.33 11.65
C PRO A 3 -17.05 5.51 12.62
N VAL A 4 -18.22 6.14 12.61
CA VAL A 4 -18.60 7.20 13.56
C VAL A 4 -18.24 6.86 15.01
N PRO A 5 -18.39 5.59 15.48
CA PRO A 5 -17.91 5.19 16.80
C PRO A 5 -16.42 5.46 17.04
N LEU A 6 -15.55 5.22 16.07
CA LEU A 6 -14.11 5.45 16.20
C LEU A 6 -13.80 6.94 16.37
N LEU A 7 -14.45 7.79 15.56
CA LEU A 7 -14.28 9.25 15.67
C LEU A 7 -14.74 9.76 17.04
N VAL A 8 -15.91 9.29 17.51
CA VAL A 8 -16.44 9.64 18.83
C VAL A 8 -15.51 9.15 19.93
N CYS A 9 -14.95 7.94 19.83
CA CYS A 9 -13.99 7.41 20.79
C CYS A 9 -12.69 8.23 20.84
N VAL A 10 -12.12 8.60 19.68
CA VAL A 10 -10.90 9.40 19.61
C VAL A 10 -11.14 10.80 20.19
N MET A 11 -12.19 11.49 19.73
CA MET A 11 -12.53 12.84 20.21
C MET A 11 -12.89 12.82 21.70
N GLY A 12 -13.70 11.85 22.14
CA GLY A 12 -14.05 11.66 23.55
C GLY A 12 -12.83 11.38 24.42
N GLY A 13 -11.90 10.55 23.94
CA GLY A 13 -10.63 10.29 24.62
C GLY A 13 -9.78 11.55 24.78
N TRP A 14 -9.62 12.35 23.73
CA TRP A 14 -8.92 13.64 23.81
C TRP A 14 -9.59 14.63 24.77
N CYS A 15 -10.92 14.73 24.72
CA CYS A 15 -11.68 15.54 25.66
C CYS A 15 -11.47 15.08 27.10
N ALA A 16 -11.48 13.78 27.37
CA ALA A 16 -11.24 13.24 28.71
C ALA A 16 -9.82 13.55 29.20
N VAL A 17 -8.80 13.37 28.34
CA VAL A 17 -7.40 13.69 28.66
C VAL A 17 -7.24 15.19 28.97
N TYR A 18 -7.79 16.06 28.12
CA TYR A 18 -7.69 17.50 28.30
C TYR A 18 -8.47 18.00 29.53
N LEU A 19 -9.66 17.44 29.77
CA LEU A 19 -10.44 17.74 30.97
C LEU A 19 -9.68 17.31 32.22
N THR A 20 -9.06 16.13 32.22
CA THR A 20 -8.25 15.64 33.34
C THR A 20 -7.04 16.54 33.60
N ASP A 21 -6.30 16.93 32.57
CA ASP A 21 -5.16 17.87 32.68
C ASP A 21 -5.62 19.23 33.26
N THR A 22 -6.74 19.75 32.77
CA THR A 22 -7.31 21.03 33.22
C THR A 22 -7.75 20.95 34.69
N LEU A 23 -8.44 19.87 35.09
CA LEU A 23 -8.87 19.66 36.48
C LEU A 23 -7.68 19.54 37.44
N LEU A 24 -6.61 18.84 37.04
CA LEU A 24 -5.41 18.70 37.85
C LEU A 24 -4.64 20.02 37.99
N LYS A 25 -4.61 20.86 36.94
CA LYS A 25 -4.01 22.21 36.98
C LYS A 25 -4.84 23.20 37.79
N LEU A 26 -6.16 23.05 37.82
CA LEU A 26 -7.07 23.88 38.63
C LEU A 26 -7.08 23.48 40.12
N SER A 27 -6.74 22.23 40.44
CA SER A 27 -6.73 21.73 41.82
C SER A 27 -5.66 22.41 42.68
N SER A 28 -6.08 23.08 43.76
CA SER A 28 -5.16 23.74 44.70
C SER A 28 -4.20 22.77 45.40
N THR A 29 -4.61 21.52 45.62
CA THR A 29 -3.81 20.50 46.31
C THR A 29 -2.83 19.78 45.39
N HIS A 30 -3.21 19.54 44.12
CA HIS A 30 -2.44 18.71 43.20
C HIS A 30 -1.65 19.49 42.14
N ARG A 31 -1.97 20.77 41.87
CA ARG A 31 -1.34 21.58 40.81
C ARG A 31 0.19 21.52 40.84
N ILE A 32 0.81 21.84 41.98
CA ILE A 32 2.28 21.93 42.09
C ILE A 32 2.92 20.55 41.83
N ARG A 33 2.36 19.47 42.38
CA ARG A 33 2.87 18.11 42.14
C ARG A 33 2.70 17.69 40.69
N TYR A 34 1.55 18.00 40.09
CA TYR A 34 1.23 17.61 38.72
C TYR A 34 2.10 18.39 37.71
N GLU A 35 2.23 19.70 37.86
CA GLU A 35 3.10 20.52 37.00
C GLU A 35 4.58 20.13 37.14
N SER A 36 5.04 19.88 38.38
CA SER A 36 6.39 19.36 38.62
C SER A 36 6.58 17.98 37.99
N TRP A 37 5.59 17.10 38.07
CA TRP A 37 5.62 15.79 37.43
C TRP A 37 5.67 15.89 35.90
N LEU A 38 4.83 16.73 35.29
CA LEU A 38 4.84 16.99 33.84
C LEU A 38 6.19 17.54 33.39
N ALA A 39 6.71 18.54 34.09
CA ALA A 39 8.01 19.14 33.79
C ALA A 39 9.17 18.13 33.95
N SER A 40 9.13 17.30 35.01
CA SER A 40 10.16 16.27 35.26
C SER A 40 10.22 15.20 34.16
N ARG A 41 9.07 14.95 33.49
CA ARG A 41 8.96 13.99 32.38
C ARG A 41 9.04 14.65 31.00
N GLY A 42 9.15 15.97 30.93
CA GLY A 42 9.14 16.73 29.68
C GLY A 42 7.83 16.62 28.90
N LEU A 43 6.70 16.44 29.59
CA LEU A 43 5.38 16.30 28.98
C LEU A 43 4.66 17.65 28.95
N MET A 44 4.10 17.99 27.78
CA MET A 44 3.23 19.14 27.59
C MET A 44 1.93 18.69 26.94
N LEU A 45 0.80 18.96 27.59
CA LEU A 45 -0.54 18.68 27.08
C LEU A 45 -1.20 19.97 26.61
N SER A 46 -1.84 19.88 25.45
CA SER A 46 -2.65 20.91 24.80
C SER A 46 -3.85 20.25 24.12
N PRO A 47 -4.91 21.00 23.76
CA PRO A 47 -6.08 20.43 23.09
C PRO A 47 -5.66 19.62 21.85
N PHE A 48 -6.05 18.35 21.79
CA PHE A 48 -5.72 17.40 20.71
C PHE A 48 -4.22 17.19 20.43
N HIS A 49 -3.36 17.54 21.38
CA HIS A 49 -1.92 17.53 21.16
C HIS A 49 -1.14 17.22 22.44
N VAL A 50 -0.41 16.10 22.45
CA VAL A 50 0.54 15.75 23.51
C VAL A 50 1.95 15.81 22.95
N ARG A 51 2.84 16.49 23.66
CA ARG A 51 4.27 16.62 23.34
C ARG A 51 5.10 16.01 24.46
N TRP A 52 6.10 15.22 24.09
CA TRP A 52 7.08 14.64 24.99
C TRP A 52 8.48 15.04 24.53
N GLN A 53 9.27 15.65 25.42
CA GLN A 53 10.64 16.10 25.14
C GLN A 53 11.64 15.40 26.06
N THR A 54 12.76 14.96 25.50
CA THR A 54 13.84 14.27 26.19
C THR A 54 15.21 14.68 25.68
N THR A 55 16.22 14.67 26.56
CA THR A 55 17.63 14.93 26.21
C THR A 55 18.43 13.63 26.05
N MET A 56 17.78 12.47 26.19
CA MET A 56 18.42 11.16 26.16
C MET A 56 19.23 10.93 24.87
N PHE A 57 18.68 11.35 23.72
CA PHE A 57 19.30 11.15 22.41
C PHE A 57 20.43 12.14 22.09
N ASN A 58 20.63 13.20 22.88
CA ASN A 58 21.64 14.22 22.60
C ASN A 58 23.05 13.62 22.56
N ARG A 59 23.34 12.62 23.41
CA ARG A 59 24.62 11.89 23.39
C ARG A 59 24.81 11.08 22.12
N LEU A 60 23.75 10.42 21.64
CA LEU A 60 23.76 9.68 20.38
C LEU A 60 24.01 10.63 19.20
N PHE A 61 23.31 11.76 19.14
CA PHE A 61 23.51 12.76 18.09
C PHE A 61 24.94 13.31 18.09
N ALA A 62 25.49 13.59 19.28
CA ALA A 62 26.87 14.05 19.43
C ALA A 62 27.90 12.96 19.09
N TYR A 63 27.58 11.69 19.31
CA TYR A 63 28.39 10.59 18.81
C TYR A 63 28.35 10.53 17.28
N CYS A 64 27.14 10.50 16.70
CA CYS A 64 26.94 10.50 15.26
C CYS A 64 27.69 11.67 14.60
N ALA A 65 27.55 12.91 15.08
CA ALA A 65 28.22 14.10 14.53
C ALA A 65 29.77 14.10 14.64
N ARG A 66 30.36 13.12 15.32
CA ARG A 66 31.82 12.94 15.40
C ARG A 66 32.32 11.81 14.49
N ILE A 67 31.43 11.02 13.90
CA ILE A 67 31.78 9.94 12.97
C ILE A 67 32.34 10.55 11.68
N ASN A 68 33.65 10.45 11.49
CA ASN A 68 34.40 10.94 10.33
C ASN A 68 33.92 12.32 9.79
N PRO A 69 34.46 13.43 10.35
CA PRO A 69 34.08 14.80 10.00
C PRO A 69 34.09 15.12 8.50
N ARG A 70 35.03 14.53 7.73
CA ARG A 70 35.15 14.78 6.28
C ARG A 70 34.00 14.15 5.52
N ALA A 71 33.68 12.89 5.83
CA ALA A 71 32.56 12.18 5.20
C ALA A 71 31.23 12.88 5.49
N GLN A 72 31.05 13.39 6.72
CA GLN A 72 29.83 14.12 7.08
C GLN A 72 29.72 15.48 6.41
N TYR A 73 30.82 16.19 6.25
CA TYR A 73 30.81 17.44 5.47
C TYR A 73 30.36 17.18 4.03
N LEU A 74 30.89 16.14 3.38
CA LEU A 74 30.45 15.72 2.04
C LEU A 74 28.97 15.32 2.04
N TRP A 75 28.54 14.52 3.03
CA TRP A 75 27.15 14.07 3.20
C TRP A 75 26.15 15.23 3.27
N PHE A 76 26.39 16.21 4.13
CA PHE A 76 25.50 17.36 4.30
C PHE A 76 25.60 18.38 3.15
N ASN A 77 26.73 18.45 2.45
CA ASN A 77 26.81 19.23 1.20
C ASN A 77 25.98 18.59 0.08
N SER A 78 26.03 17.27 -0.08
CA SER A 78 25.15 16.55 -1.01
C SER A 78 23.68 16.77 -0.63
N GLY A 79 23.37 16.73 0.68
CA GLY A 79 22.04 17.04 1.19
C GLY A 79 21.58 18.47 0.90
N LEU A 80 22.47 19.46 0.98
CA LEU A 80 22.16 20.85 0.58
C LEU A 80 21.80 20.93 -0.91
N VAL A 81 22.64 20.36 -1.79
CA VAL A 81 22.39 20.38 -3.24
C VAL A 81 21.07 19.68 -3.55
N PHE A 82 20.85 18.50 -2.96
CA PHE A 82 19.60 17.76 -3.11
C PHE A 82 18.40 18.57 -2.60
N GLY A 83 18.49 19.18 -1.42
CA GLY A 83 17.40 19.97 -0.83
C GLY A 83 16.98 21.16 -1.69
N VAL A 84 17.93 21.88 -2.28
CA VAL A 84 17.64 22.99 -3.20
C VAL A 84 16.95 22.48 -4.48
N VAL A 85 17.42 21.36 -5.05
CA VAL A 85 16.79 20.73 -6.22
C VAL A 85 15.40 20.19 -5.88
N ALA A 86 15.24 19.55 -4.72
CA ALA A 86 13.97 19.01 -4.23
C ALA A 86 12.94 20.12 -3.99
N MET A 87 13.37 21.28 -3.49
CA MET A 87 12.48 22.45 -3.32
C MET A 87 11.87 22.88 -4.66
N LEU A 88 12.68 23.03 -5.72
CA LEU A 88 12.16 23.31 -7.07
C LEU A 88 11.31 22.16 -7.62
N GLY A 89 11.77 20.92 -7.44
CA GLY A 89 11.09 19.70 -7.87
C GLY A 89 9.70 19.54 -7.22
N SER A 90 9.56 19.88 -5.94
CA SER A 90 8.30 19.76 -5.19
C SER A 90 7.24 20.74 -5.69
N VAL A 91 7.62 21.97 -6.03
CA VAL A 91 6.71 22.96 -6.63
C VAL A 91 6.23 22.48 -8.00
N VAL A 92 7.13 21.95 -8.83
CA VAL A 92 6.77 21.38 -10.14
C VAL A 92 5.85 20.18 -9.97
N LEU A 93 6.18 19.28 -9.05
CA LEU A 93 5.40 18.08 -8.77
C LEU A 93 3.98 18.44 -8.33
N LEU A 94 3.82 19.30 -7.31
CA LEU A 94 2.52 19.73 -6.80
C LEU A 94 1.70 20.52 -7.83
N THR A 95 2.36 21.29 -8.71
CA THR A 95 1.66 21.98 -9.81
C THR A 95 1.11 20.97 -10.81
N ARG A 96 1.90 19.95 -11.17
CA ARG A 96 1.44 18.86 -12.05
C ARG A 96 0.33 18.02 -11.40
N THR A 97 0.46 17.69 -10.12
CA THR A 97 -0.57 16.97 -9.36
C THR A 97 -1.87 17.76 -9.31
N LEU A 98 -1.81 19.07 -9.09
CA LEU A 98 -2.97 19.95 -9.14
C LEU A 98 -3.62 19.98 -10.52
N GLN A 99 -2.82 20.12 -11.58
CA GLN A 99 -3.31 20.10 -12.98
C GLN A 99 -3.98 18.77 -13.33
N GLN A 100 -3.37 17.64 -12.97
CA GLN A 100 -3.92 16.30 -13.20
C GLN A 100 -5.23 16.10 -12.45
N THR A 101 -5.27 16.51 -11.18
CA THR A 101 -6.44 16.47 -10.31
C THR A 101 -7.59 17.29 -10.89
N LEU A 102 -7.30 18.51 -11.37
CA LEU A 102 -8.31 19.37 -11.97
C LEU A 102 -8.80 18.81 -13.31
N ALA A 103 -7.90 18.29 -14.15
CA ALA A 103 -8.25 17.67 -15.42
C ALA A 103 -9.19 16.46 -15.23
N GLN A 104 -8.90 15.61 -14.24
CA GLN A 104 -9.76 14.47 -13.88
C GLN A 104 -11.17 14.88 -13.45
N MET A 105 -11.32 16.03 -12.79
CA MET A 105 -12.63 16.57 -12.41
C MET A 105 -13.43 17.09 -13.61
N THR A 106 -12.74 17.51 -14.68
CA THR A 106 -13.38 18.06 -15.89
C THR A 106 -13.64 17.03 -16.99
N SER A 107 -13.01 15.86 -16.95
CA SER A 107 -13.15 14.82 -17.97
C SER A 107 -14.12 13.71 -17.56
N GLU A 108 -15.10 13.38 -18.41
CA GLU A 108 -16.05 12.27 -18.20
C GLU A 108 -15.44 10.87 -18.43
N ASP A 109 -14.15 10.77 -18.77
CA ASP A 109 -13.52 9.51 -19.19
C ASP A 109 -12.80 8.79 -18.02
N PRO A 110 -13.35 7.67 -17.49
CA PRO A 110 -12.85 7.01 -16.27
C PRO A 110 -11.49 6.29 -16.44
N ARG A 111 -10.88 6.32 -17.63
CA ARG A 111 -9.63 5.61 -17.95
C ARG A 111 -8.35 6.35 -17.57
N MET A 112 -8.44 7.61 -17.14
CA MET A 112 -7.30 8.46 -16.74
C MET A 112 -7.01 8.44 -15.21
N GLY A 113 -7.49 7.44 -14.47
CA GLY A 113 -7.48 7.44 -12.99
C GLY A 113 -6.21 6.91 -12.30
N GLY A 114 -5.14 6.61 -13.04
CA GLY A 114 -4.14 5.64 -12.54
C GLY A 114 -2.95 6.15 -11.71
N GLN A 115 -2.58 7.44 -11.74
CA GLN A 115 -1.29 7.86 -11.17
C GLN A 115 -1.33 9.26 -10.55
N GLN A 116 -1.89 9.39 -9.35
CA GLN A 116 -1.62 10.54 -8.49
C GLN A 116 -0.35 10.28 -7.66
N ALA A 117 0.66 11.14 -7.80
CA ALA A 117 1.94 10.99 -7.11
C ALA A 117 1.86 11.26 -5.59
N LEU A 118 0.90 12.09 -5.15
CA LEU A 118 0.58 12.30 -3.74
C LEU A 118 -0.94 12.26 -3.56
N GLN A 119 -1.43 11.20 -2.92
CA GLN A 119 -2.80 11.12 -2.43
C GLN A 119 -2.81 11.32 -0.92
N VAL A 120 -3.78 12.09 -0.41
CA VAL A 120 -3.97 12.25 1.03
C VAL A 120 -4.44 10.91 1.61
N VAL A 121 -3.66 10.34 2.53
CA VAL A 121 -4.00 9.08 3.21
C VAL A 121 -4.82 9.39 4.45
N ILE A 122 -6.03 8.85 4.52
CA ILE A 122 -6.95 8.94 5.65
C ILE A 122 -7.17 7.53 6.21
N PRO A 123 -6.62 7.23 7.40
CA PRO A 123 -6.88 6.00 8.15
C PRO A 123 -8.36 5.58 8.13
N GLY A 124 -8.66 4.36 7.65
CA GLY A 124 -10.02 3.80 7.63
C GLY A 124 -10.93 4.27 6.50
N VAL A 125 -10.48 5.18 5.62
CA VAL A 125 -11.20 5.52 4.38
C VAL A 125 -10.53 4.88 3.18
N ASN A 126 -9.29 5.26 2.90
CA ASN A 126 -8.49 4.71 1.80
C ASN A 126 -7.38 3.74 2.27
N LEU A 127 -7.29 3.52 3.59
CA LEU A 127 -6.31 2.63 4.21
C LEU A 127 -7.01 1.59 5.11
N PRO A 128 -6.88 0.29 4.84
CA PRO A 128 -7.43 -0.78 5.69
C PRO A 128 -6.97 -0.67 7.15
N THR A 129 -7.85 -1.03 8.09
CA THR A 129 -7.56 -0.96 9.54
C THR A 129 -6.40 -1.87 9.96
N SER A 130 -6.24 -3.02 9.29
CA SER A 130 -5.12 -3.95 9.51
C SER A 130 -3.76 -3.33 9.16
N GLN A 131 -3.73 -2.33 8.28
CA GLN A 131 -2.49 -1.68 7.83
C GLN A 131 -2.13 -0.42 8.64
N LEU A 132 -2.98 0.01 9.58
CA LEU A 132 -2.75 1.23 10.37
C LEU A 132 -1.48 1.19 11.20
N ALA A 133 -1.18 0.03 11.79
CA ALA A 133 0.03 -0.14 12.59
C ALA A 133 1.29 0.13 11.75
N TYR A 134 1.36 -0.43 10.54
CA TYR A 134 2.47 -0.20 9.62
C TYR A 134 2.60 1.28 9.26
N PHE A 135 1.48 1.92 8.92
CA PHE A 135 1.43 3.33 8.58
C PHE A 135 1.97 4.23 9.71
N PHE A 136 1.47 4.07 10.94
CA PHE A 136 1.90 4.91 12.06
C PHE A 136 3.35 4.65 12.48
N ILE A 137 3.81 3.39 12.47
CA ILE A 137 5.20 3.06 12.79
C ILE A 137 6.14 3.62 11.72
N ALA A 138 5.82 3.46 10.43
CA ALA A 138 6.62 3.98 9.33
C ALA A 138 6.64 5.52 9.30
N LEU A 139 5.51 6.17 9.63
CA LEU A 139 5.43 7.63 9.77
C LEU A 139 6.33 8.12 10.90
N LEU A 140 6.23 7.52 12.09
CA LEU A 140 7.06 7.87 13.24
C LEU A 140 8.54 7.62 12.95
N LEU A 141 8.89 6.48 12.36
CA LEU A 141 10.27 6.17 11.96
C LEU A 141 10.82 7.22 11.00
N SER A 142 10.05 7.58 9.97
CA SER A 142 10.44 8.61 9.01
C SER A 142 10.64 9.97 9.69
N GLY A 143 9.72 10.37 10.58
CA GLY A 143 9.86 11.60 11.37
C GLY A 143 11.11 11.59 12.27
N VAL A 144 11.38 10.49 12.98
CA VAL A 144 12.57 10.38 13.84
C VAL A 144 13.86 10.52 13.01
N ILE A 145 13.95 9.85 11.86
CA ILE A 145 15.13 9.90 10.98
C ILE A 145 15.30 11.29 10.34
N HIS A 146 14.21 11.96 10.01
CA HIS A 146 14.21 13.33 9.52
C HIS A 146 14.82 14.30 10.56
N GLU A 147 14.31 14.28 11.78
CA GLU A 147 14.79 15.13 12.88
C GLU A 147 16.22 14.80 13.31
N LEU A 148 16.60 13.51 13.25
CA LEU A 148 17.98 13.07 13.42
C LEU A 148 18.91 13.79 12.42
N GLY A 149 18.46 13.95 11.17
CA GLY A 149 19.19 14.69 10.14
C GLY A 149 19.49 16.13 10.57
N HIS A 150 18.47 16.87 11.00
CA HIS A 150 18.63 18.24 11.51
C HIS A 150 19.55 18.29 12.73
N ALA A 151 19.37 17.38 13.70
CA ALA A 151 20.15 17.33 14.93
C ALA A 151 21.65 17.12 14.65
N VAL A 152 21.98 16.14 13.80
CA VAL A 152 23.38 15.84 13.46
C VAL A 152 24.00 16.98 12.65
N ALA A 153 23.27 17.55 11.69
CA ALA A 153 23.73 18.71 10.91
C ALA A 153 23.99 19.94 11.80
N ALA A 154 23.09 20.24 12.73
CA ALA A 154 23.22 21.35 13.66
C ALA A 154 24.49 21.22 14.51
N LEU A 155 24.74 20.03 15.08
CA LEU A 155 25.95 19.78 15.87
C LEU A 155 27.24 19.90 15.02
N ARG A 156 27.20 19.55 13.73
CA ARG A 156 28.33 19.75 12.81
C ARG A 156 28.63 21.22 12.57
N GLU A 157 27.59 22.03 12.42
CA GLU A 157 27.68 23.48 12.24
C GLU A 157 27.81 24.25 13.57
N GLN A 158 28.17 23.57 14.66
CA GLN A 158 28.39 24.15 16.00
C GLN A 158 27.13 24.81 16.61
N VAL A 159 25.95 24.37 16.18
CA VAL A 159 24.67 24.76 16.77
C VAL A 159 24.27 23.75 17.85
N ARG A 160 23.89 24.26 19.02
CA ARG A 160 23.50 23.42 20.17
C ARG A 160 22.10 22.84 19.95
N VAL A 161 21.95 21.55 20.27
CA VAL A 161 20.67 20.86 20.37
C VAL A 161 20.21 20.87 21.83
N ASN A 162 19.04 21.43 22.11
CA ASN A 162 18.43 21.47 23.45
C ASN A 162 17.86 20.09 23.82
N GLY A 163 17.14 19.47 22.89
CA GLY A 163 16.57 18.14 23.08
C GLY A 163 15.86 17.61 21.83
N PHE A 164 15.40 16.38 21.93
CA PHE A 164 14.55 15.71 20.95
C PHE A 164 13.17 15.50 21.54
N GLY A 165 12.13 15.50 20.73
CA GLY A 165 10.82 15.12 21.21
C GLY A 165 9.95 14.44 20.18
N ILE A 166 8.90 13.82 20.71
CA ILE A 166 7.85 13.16 19.96
C ILE A 166 6.54 13.85 20.35
N PHE A 167 5.66 14.06 19.39
CA PHE A 167 4.33 14.56 19.64
C PHE A 167 3.29 13.67 18.96
N VAL A 168 2.07 13.72 19.46
CA VAL A 168 0.90 13.12 18.82
C VAL A 168 -0.13 14.21 18.65
N PHE A 169 -0.50 14.49 17.40
CA PHE A 169 -1.56 15.42 17.04
C PHE A 169 -2.78 14.65 16.53
N VAL A 170 -3.88 14.66 17.30
CA VAL A 170 -5.10 13.87 17.08
C VAL A 170 -4.83 12.36 17.05
N VAL A 171 -4.27 11.84 15.96
CA VAL A 171 -3.84 10.43 15.82
C VAL A 171 -2.47 10.31 15.18
N TYR A 172 -1.93 11.40 14.63
CA TYR A 172 -0.68 11.38 13.86
C TYR A 172 0.51 11.58 14.80
N PRO A 173 1.42 10.59 14.90
CA PRO A 173 2.68 10.76 15.58
C PRO A 173 3.63 11.61 14.72
N GLY A 174 4.43 12.44 15.37
CA GLY A 174 5.50 13.22 14.78
C GLY A 174 6.69 13.32 15.71
N ALA A 175 7.83 13.75 15.18
CA ALA A 175 9.02 14.05 15.95
C ALA A 175 9.43 15.50 15.71
N PHE A 176 10.20 16.08 16.62
CA PHE A 176 10.84 17.37 16.43
C PHE A 176 12.21 17.39 17.14
N VAL A 177 13.14 18.18 16.63
CA VAL A 177 14.36 18.57 17.35
C VAL A 177 14.28 20.03 17.78
N ASP A 178 14.62 20.30 19.03
CA ASP A 178 14.71 21.65 19.60
C ASP A 178 16.13 22.18 19.44
N LEU A 179 16.31 23.11 18.50
CA LEU A 179 17.59 23.77 18.20
C LEU A 179 17.66 25.14 18.88
N PHE A 180 18.87 25.51 19.32
CA PHE A 180 19.07 26.82 19.93
C PHE A 180 19.08 27.94 18.88
N THR A 181 17.98 28.70 18.82
CA THR A 181 17.66 29.67 17.75
C THR A 181 18.69 30.79 17.61
N THR A 182 19.26 31.29 18.70
CA THR A 182 20.24 32.39 18.65
C THR A 182 21.53 31.96 17.94
N HIS A 183 22.03 30.75 18.19
CA HIS A 183 23.18 30.22 17.47
C HIS A 183 22.84 30.00 16.00
N LEU A 184 21.63 29.54 15.70
CA LEU A 184 21.17 29.30 14.34
C LEU A 184 21.06 30.61 13.52
N SER A 185 20.66 31.72 14.13
CA SER A 185 20.62 33.03 13.47
C SER A 185 22.01 33.66 13.23
N LEU A 186 23.05 33.18 13.94
CA LEU A 186 24.40 33.74 13.86
C LEU A 186 25.29 33.04 12.81
N ILE A 187 24.95 31.80 12.43
CA ILE A 187 25.70 31.05 11.41
C ILE A 187 25.39 31.55 9.99
N SER A 188 26.30 31.30 9.06
CA SER A 188 26.15 31.76 7.68
C SER A 188 24.97 31.07 6.96
N PRO A 189 24.35 31.71 5.95
CA PRO A 189 23.20 31.14 5.24
C PRO A 189 23.47 29.75 4.63
N THR A 190 24.70 29.49 4.17
CA THR A 190 25.07 28.16 3.64
C THR A 190 25.08 27.08 4.73
N GLN A 191 25.48 27.41 5.96
CA GLN A 191 25.43 26.49 7.09
C GLN A 191 23.99 26.25 7.54
N GLN A 192 23.17 27.30 7.56
CA GLN A 192 21.73 27.17 7.81
C GLN A 192 21.07 26.24 6.78
N LEU A 193 21.38 26.41 5.49
CA LEU A 193 20.90 25.53 4.43
C LEU A 193 21.29 24.07 4.66
N ARG A 194 22.52 23.77 5.07
CA ARG A 194 22.92 22.39 5.40
C ARG A 194 22.09 21.79 6.53
N ILE A 195 21.72 22.58 7.54
CA ILE A 195 20.86 22.14 8.64
C ILE A 195 19.44 21.92 8.14
N PHE A 196 18.82 22.89 7.46
CA PHE A 196 17.43 22.80 7.02
C PHE A 196 17.22 21.77 5.90
N CYS A 197 18.20 21.54 5.02
CA CYS A 197 18.11 20.48 4.01
C CYS A 197 18.36 19.08 4.59
N ALA A 198 18.91 18.96 5.80
CA ALA A 198 19.33 17.68 6.35
C ALA A 198 18.16 16.72 6.58
N GLY A 199 17.02 17.18 7.07
CA GLY A 199 15.85 16.33 7.29
C GLY A 199 15.30 15.75 5.99
N VAL A 200 15.12 16.60 4.97
CA VAL A 200 14.70 16.20 3.61
C VAL A 200 15.68 15.17 3.03
N TRP A 201 16.99 15.41 3.17
CA TRP A 201 18.02 14.48 2.70
C TRP A 201 17.97 13.11 3.41
N HIS A 202 17.79 13.07 4.73
CA HIS A 202 17.72 11.80 5.47
C HIS A 202 16.47 11.00 5.13
N ASN A 203 15.34 11.65 4.88
CA ASN A 203 14.14 10.97 4.37
C ASN A 203 14.36 10.40 2.97
N PHE A 204 14.97 11.17 2.06
CA PHE A 204 15.29 10.65 0.74
C PHE A 204 16.21 9.42 0.82
N VAL A 205 17.27 9.47 1.64
CA VAL A 205 18.17 8.35 1.87
C VAL A 205 17.45 7.15 2.47
N LEU A 206 16.56 7.37 3.45
CA LEU A 206 15.74 6.30 4.04
C LEU A 206 14.83 5.65 3.01
N CYS A 207 14.22 6.44 2.13
CA CYS A 207 13.42 5.95 1.01
C CYS A 207 14.26 5.07 0.06
N VAL A 208 15.44 5.53 -0.37
CA VAL A 208 16.35 4.76 -1.23
C VAL A 208 16.83 3.49 -0.52
N ALA A 209 17.16 3.56 0.77
CA ALA A 209 17.59 2.41 1.55
C ALA A 209 16.46 1.36 1.70
N ALA A 210 15.22 1.81 1.93
CA ALA A 210 14.06 0.92 2.00
C ALA A 210 13.71 0.29 0.64
N LEU A 211 13.86 1.04 -0.47
CA LEU A 211 13.74 0.50 -1.83
C LEU A 211 14.81 -0.54 -2.13
N ALA A 212 16.07 -0.25 -1.78
CA ALA A 212 17.17 -1.20 -1.94
C ALA A 212 16.94 -2.47 -1.10
N PHE A 213 16.47 -2.33 0.14
CA PHE A 213 16.12 -3.46 1.00
C PHE A 213 14.99 -4.30 0.40
N LEU A 214 13.94 -3.69 -0.14
CA LEU A 214 12.86 -4.40 -0.84
C LEU A 214 13.38 -5.19 -2.04
N PHE A 215 14.22 -4.57 -2.87
CA PHE A 215 14.80 -5.23 -4.03
C PHE A 215 15.71 -6.40 -3.64
N LEU A 216 16.46 -6.26 -2.54
CA LEU A 216 17.35 -7.29 -2.02
C LEU A 216 16.63 -8.33 -1.13
N LEU A 217 15.36 -8.14 -0.83
CA LEU A 217 14.60 -9.00 0.09
C LEU A 217 14.61 -10.48 -0.31
N PRO A 218 14.43 -10.87 -1.60
CA PRO A 218 14.54 -12.27 -2.03
C PRO A 218 15.90 -12.90 -1.71
N PHE A 219 16.98 -12.13 -1.89
CA PHE A 219 18.34 -12.59 -1.61
C PHE A 219 18.62 -12.70 -0.11
N LEU A 220 18.16 -11.72 0.68
CA LEU A 220 18.32 -11.70 2.14
C LEU A 220 17.56 -12.85 2.81
N LEU A 221 16.37 -13.17 2.29
CA LEU A 221 15.51 -14.22 2.83
C LEU A 221 15.80 -15.61 2.23
N PHE A 222 16.60 -15.72 1.17
CA PHE A 222 16.92 -16.98 0.51
C PHE A 222 17.35 -18.15 1.43
N PRO A 223 18.15 -17.92 2.51
CA PRO A 223 18.55 -19.01 3.41
C PRO A 223 17.38 -19.67 4.15
N VAL A 224 16.28 -18.94 4.35
CA VAL A 224 15.13 -19.36 5.17
C VAL A 224 13.82 -19.47 4.37
N TYR A 225 13.71 -18.78 3.24
CA TYR A 225 12.58 -18.85 2.31
C TYR A 225 13.06 -19.17 0.89
N SER A 226 12.24 -19.90 0.13
CA SER A 226 12.43 -20.15 -1.30
C SER A 226 11.36 -19.42 -2.11
N THR A 227 11.70 -18.99 -3.32
CA THR A 227 10.80 -18.34 -4.26
C THR A 227 10.70 -19.17 -5.55
N GLY A 228 9.65 -18.96 -6.36
CA GLY A 228 9.48 -19.59 -7.68
C GLY A 228 8.87 -21.00 -7.67
N GLY A 229 8.49 -21.53 -6.50
CA GLY A 229 7.83 -22.83 -6.37
C GLY A 229 6.30 -22.79 -6.45
N GLY A 230 5.71 -21.60 -6.65
CA GLY A 230 4.27 -21.36 -6.56
C GLY A 230 3.95 -20.18 -5.63
N ALA A 231 2.68 -19.79 -5.59
CA ALA A 231 2.17 -18.74 -4.72
C ALA A 231 1.62 -19.34 -3.41
N LEU A 232 2.20 -18.97 -2.28
CA LEU A 232 1.80 -19.48 -0.97
C LEU A 232 0.61 -18.71 -0.42
N VAL A 233 -0.43 -19.43 0.04
CA VAL A 233 -1.62 -18.85 0.67
C VAL A 233 -1.34 -18.43 2.11
N THR A 234 -1.49 -17.15 2.40
CA THR A 234 -1.30 -16.59 3.76
C THR A 234 -2.62 -16.34 4.47
N GLU A 235 -3.68 -15.99 3.73
CA GLU A 235 -4.99 -15.72 4.29
C GLU A 235 -6.09 -16.08 3.27
N VAL A 236 -7.22 -16.58 3.76
CA VAL A 236 -8.43 -16.81 2.96
C VAL A 236 -9.60 -16.14 3.68
N VAL A 237 -10.37 -15.34 2.95
CA VAL A 237 -11.53 -14.62 3.51
C VAL A 237 -12.61 -15.62 3.90
N GLN A 238 -13.03 -15.58 5.17
CA GLN A 238 -14.08 -16.47 5.70
C GLN A 238 -15.41 -16.32 4.97
N GLY A 239 -16.06 -17.44 4.65
CA GLY A 239 -17.33 -17.46 3.92
C GLY A 239 -17.22 -17.11 2.44
N SER A 240 -16.01 -16.92 1.91
CA SER A 240 -15.78 -16.75 0.47
C SER A 240 -15.90 -18.09 -0.27
N ALA A 241 -16.02 -18.06 -1.60
CA ALA A 241 -16.03 -19.27 -2.42
C ALA A 241 -14.67 -20.01 -2.44
N ALA A 242 -13.61 -19.39 -1.90
CA ALA A 242 -12.31 -20.01 -1.69
C ALA A 242 -12.17 -20.67 -0.32
N ASP A 243 -13.08 -20.39 0.60
CA ASP A 243 -13.10 -20.95 1.95
C ASP A 243 -13.84 -22.31 1.99
N GLY A 244 -13.53 -23.11 3.01
CA GLY A 244 -14.18 -24.39 3.29
C GLY A 244 -13.31 -25.62 3.02
N PRO A 245 -13.82 -26.83 3.32
CA PRO A 245 -13.04 -28.07 3.34
C PRO A 245 -12.54 -28.53 1.97
N ARG A 246 -13.01 -27.89 0.89
CA ARG A 246 -12.62 -28.17 -0.50
C ARG A 246 -12.09 -26.93 -1.21
N GLY A 247 -11.84 -25.87 -0.45
CA GLY A 247 -11.25 -24.61 -0.89
C GLY A 247 -9.74 -24.60 -0.65
N LEU A 248 -9.19 -23.40 -0.52
CA LEU A 248 -7.78 -23.17 -0.17
C LEU A 248 -7.65 -23.03 1.36
N ALA A 249 -6.55 -23.53 1.88
CA ALA A 249 -6.16 -23.34 3.27
C ALA A 249 -4.87 -22.52 3.38
N VAL A 250 -4.68 -21.86 4.53
CA VAL A 250 -3.42 -21.17 4.85
C VAL A 250 -2.28 -22.19 4.86
N GLY A 251 -1.21 -21.89 4.11
CA GLY A 251 -0.08 -22.79 3.89
C GLY A 251 -0.13 -23.59 2.59
N ASP A 252 -1.26 -23.60 1.87
CA ASP A 252 -1.33 -24.22 0.54
C ASP A 252 -0.45 -23.47 -0.48
N ILE A 253 0.15 -24.20 -1.41
CA ILE A 253 0.98 -23.63 -2.48
C ILE A 253 0.23 -23.76 -3.80
N VAL A 254 -0.24 -22.64 -4.34
CA VAL A 254 -0.88 -22.61 -5.65
C VAL A 254 0.19 -22.68 -6.74
N THR A 255 0.08 -23.67 -7.60
CA THR A 255 1.04 -23.97 -8.69
C THR A 255 0.43 -23.83 -10.08
N GLY A 256 -0.90 -23.70 -10.17
CA GLY A 256 -1.57 -23.52 -11.46
C GLY A 256 -3.02 -23.07 -11.35
N LEU A 257 -3.47 -22.39 -12.40
CA LEU A 257 -4.85 -21.97 -12.65
C LEU A 257 -5.25 -22.49 -14.04
N GLU A 258 -6.08 -23.52 -14.11
CA GLU A 258 -6.38 -24.26 -15.34
C GLU A 258 -5.13 -24.75 -16.08
N ASP A 259 -4.84 -24.18 -17.25
CA ASP A 259 -3.67 -24.40 -18.11
C ASP A 259 -2.56 -23.35 -17.88
N CYS A 260 -2.76 -22.41 -16.95
CA CYS A 260 -1.82 -21.37 -16.59
C CYS A 260 -0.91 -21.84 -15.44
N PRO A 261 0.39 -22.07 -15.65
CA PRO A 261 1.30 -22.34 -14.55
C PRO A 261 1.47 -21.08 -13.67
N VAL A 262 1.55 -21.28 -12.36
CA VAL A 262 1.73 -20.21 -11.37
C VAL A 262 3.02 -20.48 -10.60
N SER A 263 4.04 -19.66 -10.83
CA SER A 263 5.31 -19.72 -10.08
C SER A 263 5.41 -18.66 -8.97
N GLY A 264 4.51 -17.66 -8.99
CA GLY A 264 4.42 -16.58 -8.02
C GLY A 264 3.10 -15.80 -8.07
N VAL A 265 3.00 -14.76 -7.24
CA VAL A 265 1.81 -13.89 -7.08
C VAL A 265 1.53 -13.11 -8.37
N GLU A 266 2.57 -12.71 -9.09
CA GLU A 266 2.46 -12.03 -10.38
C GLU A 266 1.77 -12.93 -11.40
N ASP A 267 2.17 -14.20 -11.49
CA ASP A 267 1.55 -15.18 -12.39
C ASP A 267 0.10 -15.41 -12.01
N TRP A 268 -0.21 -15.59 -10.73
CA TRP A 268 -1.60 -15.71 -10.24
C TRP A 268 -2.47 -14.55 -10.73
N SER A 269 -2.02 -13.31 -10.54
CA SER A 269 -2.76 -12.10 -10.96
C SER A 269 -2.92 -12.00 -12.48
N SER A 270 -1.86 -12.34 -13.23
CA SER A 270 -1.84 -12.34 -14.70
C SER A 270 -2.77 -13.41 -15.27
N CYS A 271 -2.72 -14.63 -14.72
CA CYS A 271 -3.59 -15.75 -15.09
C CYS A 271 -5.07 -15.42 -14.86
N LEU A 272 -5.44 -14.86 -13.70
CA LEU A 272 -6.83 -14.47 -13.43
C LEU A 272 -7.31 -13.35 -14.34
N THR A 273 -6.46 -12.37 -14.62
CA THR A 273 -6.76 -11.29 -15.58
C THR A 273 -6.98 -11.86 -16.98
N ARG A 274 -6.14 -12.80 -17.41
CA ARG A 274 -6.31 -13.52 -18.68
C ARG A 274 -7.65 -14.26 -18.74
N LEU A 275 -7.98 -15.04 -17.70
CA LEU A 275 -9.22 -15.81 -17.59
C LEU A 275 -10.49 -14.93 -17.59
N SER A 276 -10.40 -13.69 -17.11
CA SER A 276 -11.47 -12.69 -17.18
C SER A 276 -11.81 -12.31 -18.63
N HIS A 277 -10.78 -12.13 -19.46
CA HIS A 277 -10.94 -11.65 -20.84
C HIS A 277 -11.09 -12.78 -21.87
N THR A 278 -10.64 -13.99 -21.58
CA THR A 278 -10.80 -15.15 -22.47
C THR A 278 -12.18 -15.81 -22.31
N PRO A 279 -12.72 -16.41 -23.38
CA PRO A 279 -13.91 -17.24 -23.26
C PRO A 279 -13.65 -18.45 -22.37
N GLN A 280 -14.71 -18.97 -21.75
CA GLN A 280 -14.65 -20.14 -20.87
C GLN A 280 -14.08 -21.36 -21.61
N THR A 281 -13.13 -22.04 -20.98
CA THR A 281 -12.56 -23.28 -21.48
C THR A 281 -13.45 -24.48 -21.16
N GLY A 282 -13.37 -25.51 -21.99
CA GLY A 282 -14.05 -26.80 -21.81
C GLY A 282 -13.12 -27.88 -21.25
N TYR A 283 -13.69 -29.06 -21.03
CA TYR A 283 -12.97 -30.25 -20.56
C TYR A 283 -13.25 -31.42 -21.49
N CYS A 284 -12.23 -32.26 -21.72
CA CYS A 284 -12.41 -33.47 -22.50
C CYS A 284 -13.05 -34.56 -21.64
N VAL A 285 -14.20 -35.06 -22.12
CA VAL A 285 -14.95 -36.10 -21.44
C VAL A 285 -15.21 -37.25 -22.43
N PRO A 286 -15.06 -38.53 -22.02
CA PRO A 286 -15.40 -39.65 -22.88
C PRO A 286 -16.88 -39.58 -23.30
N GLY A 287 -17.18 -39.81 -24.58
CA GLY A 287 -18.57 -39.75 -25.08
C GLY A 287 -19.52 -40.70 -24.35
N ALA A 288 -19.03 -41.85 -23.86
CA ALA A 288 -19.80 -42.82 -23.08
C ALA A 288 -20.32 -42.30 -21.72
N SER A 289 -19.65 -41.29 -21.15
CA SER A 289 -20.05 -40.66 -19.89
C SER A 289 -21.10 -39.57 -20.05
N LEU A 290 -21.41 -39.15 -21.27
CA LEU A 290 -22.43 -38.14 -21.54
C LEU A 290 -23.82 -38.78 -21.47
N GLN A 291 -24.50 -38.63 -20.34
CA GLN A 291 -25.93 -38.93 -20.26
C GLN A 291 -26.73 -37.75 -20.84
N PRO A 292 -27.55 -37.96 -21.88
CA PRO A 292 -28.36 -36.89 -22.46
C PRO A 292 -29.32 -36.27 -21.44
N SER A 293 -29.59 -34.97 -21.60
CA SER A 293 -30.49 -34.16 -20.73
C SER A 293 -31.81 -34.85 -20.33
N TRP A 294 -32.38 -35.73 -21.16
CA TRP A 294 -33.63 -36.44 -20.86
C TRP A 294 -33.60 -37.31 -19.59
N ALA A 295 -32.42 -37.70 -19.10
CA ALA A 295 -32.29 -38.48 -17.86
C ALA A 295 -32.44 -37.65 -16.57
N HIS A 296 -32.18 -36.33 -16.61
CA HIS A 296 -32.12 -35.46 -15.42
C HIS A 296 -33.00 -34.19 -15.49
N GLY A 297 -33.65 -33.93 -16.63
CA GLY A 297 -34.56 -32.81 -16.83
C GLY A 297 -34.29 -32.09 -18.17
N ARG A 298 -35.33 -31.50 -18.77
CA ARG A 298 -35.16 -30.71 -20.00
C ARG A 298 -34.35 -29.46 -19.69
N ALA A 299 -33.34 -29.17 -20.51
CA ALA A 299 -32.60 -27.92 -20.40
C ALA A 299 -33.56 -26.73 -20.55
N PHE A 300 -33.49 -25.77 -19.64
CA PHE A 300 -34.32 -24.58 -19.62
C PHE A 300 -33.44 -23.33 -19.58
N LYS A 301 -33.97 -22.21 -20.08
CA LYS A 301 -33.27 -20.93 -20.10
C LYS A 301 -33.58 -20.15 -18.82
N ARG A 302 -32.57 -19.75 -18.08
CA ARG A 302 -32.68 -18.86 -16.92
C ARG A 302 -32.91 -17.41 -17.37
N LEU A 303 -33.35 -16.58 -16.43
CA LEU A 303 -33.62 -15.14 -16.63
C LEU A 303 -32.36 -14.35 -17.07
N ASP A 304 -31.17 -14.82 -16.67
CA ASP A 304 -29.86 -14.28 -17.07
C ASP A 304 -29.43 -14.69 -18.50
N GLY A 305 -30.27 -15.49 -19.18
CA GLY A 305 -30.02 -15.98 -20.52
C GLY A 305 -29.17 -17.25 -20.60
N THR A 306 -28.68 -17.77 -19.47
CA THR A 306 -27.92 -19.03 -19.40
C THR A 306 -28.85 -20.24 -19.51
N MET A 307 -28.33 -21.37 -20.01
CA MET A 307 -29.07 -22.62 -20.06
C MET A 307 -28.70 -23.49 -18.86
N ASP A 308 -29.69 -23.99 -18.15
CA ASP A 308 -29.51 -24.90 -17.03
C ASP A 308 -30.20 -26.23 -17.33
N CYS A 309 -29.58 -27.31 -16.91
CA CYS A 309 -30.03 -28.68 -17.18
C CYS A 309 -29.93 -29.59 -15.95
N CYS A 310 -29.48 -29.06 -14.81
CA CYS A 310 -29.41 -29.79 -13.56
C CYS A 310 -30.69 -29.58 -12.74
N SER A 311 -31.13 -30.63 -12.04
CA SER A 311 -32.21 -30.51 -11.06
C SER A 311 -31.71 -29.81 -9.79
N ASN A 312 -32.59 -29.14 -9.05
CA ASN A 312 -32.23 -28.26 -7.93
C ASN A 312 -31.75 -29.00 -6.64
N ASN A 313 -31.44 -30.31 -6.73
CA ASN A 313 -31.18 -31.17 -5.57
C ASN A 313 -29.68 -31.40 -5.27
N SER A 314 -28.75 -30.95 -6.13
CA SER A 314 -27.32 -31.19 -5.94
C SER A 314 -26.49 -29.90 -6.09
N LEU A 315 -25.68 -29.60 -5.06
CA LEU A 315 -24.75 -28.46 -5.06
C LEU A 315 -23.41 -28.77 -5.78
N THR A 316 -23.26 -29.98 -6.31
CA THR A 316 -22.00 -30.50 -6.90
C THR A 316 -22.03 -30.64 -8.41
N ASP A 317 -23.21 -30.45 -9.00
CA ASP A 317 -23.45 -30.74 -10.40
C ASP A 317 -23.56 -29.43 -11.17
N LEU A 318 -23.02 -29.42 -12.38
CA LEU A 318 -23.03 -28.26 -13.26
C LEU A 318 -23.51 -28.69 -14.64
N CYS A 319 -24.23 -27.78 -15.29
CA CYS A 319 -24.67 -27.98 -16.65
C CYS A 319 -23.53 -27.68 -17.64
N PHE A 320 -23.24 -28.61 -18.53
CA PHE A 320 -22.27 -28.45 -19.61
C PHE A 320 -22.96 -28.51 -20.96
N SER A 321 -22.51 -27.68 -21.90
CA SER A 321 -22.93 -27.71 -23.29
C SER A 321 -21.86 -28.37 -24.16
N TYR A 322 -22.28 -29.12 -25.17
CA TYR A 322 -21.38 -29.72 -26.15
C TYR A 322 -22.02 -29.73 -27.53
N MET A 323 -21.18 -29.89 -28.56
CA MET A 323 -21.65 -30.01 -29.94
C MET A 323 -21.81 -31.49 -30.27
N ARG A 324 -23.00 -31.89 -30.72
CA ARG A 324 -23.17 -33.26 -31.22
C ARG A 324 -22.37 -33.44 -32.52
N PRO A 325 -21.63 -34.56 -32.69
CA PRO A 325 -20.99 -34.86 -33.96
C PRO A 325 -22.05 -34.91 -35.08
N PRO A 326 -21.71 -34.50 -36.32
CA PRO A 326 -22.69 -34.31 -37.37
C PRO A 326 -23.34 -35.63 -37.78
N GLY A 327 -24.53 -35.89 -37.26
CA GLY A 327 -25.51 -36.80 -37.87
C GLY A 327 -26.19 -36.13 -39.08
N LYS A 328 -27.02 -36.88 -39.80
CA LYS A 328 -27.70 -36.46 -41.06
C LYS A 328 -28.47 -35.13 -41.01
N ASN A 329 -28.70 -34.51 -39.85
CA ASN A 329 -29.27 -33.18 -39.69
C ASN A 329 -28.48 -32.36 -38.67
N SER A 330 -28.21 -31.09 -39.03
CA SER A 330 -27.69 -29.92 -38.29
C SER A 330 -26.91 -30.10 -36.97
N ARG A 331 -25.84 -29.30 -36.78
CA ARG A 331 -25.11 -29.21 -35.51
C ARG A 331 -26.01 -28.61 -34.41
N GLU A 332 -26.61 -29.46 -33.59
CA GLU A 332 -27.42 -29.04 -32.44
C GLU A 332 -26.53 -28.98 -31.18
N ARG A 333 -26.71 -27.93 -30.37
CA ARG A 333 -26.07 -27.82 -29.05
C ARG A 333 -26.89 -28.62 -28.06
N GLU A 334 -26.27 -29.61 -27.45
CA GLU A 334 -26.89 -30.40 -26.38
C GLU A 334 -26.31 -30.03 -25.03
N TYR A 335 -27.06 -30.36 -23.98
CA TYR A 335 -26.70 -30.07 -22.59
C TYR A 335 -26.70 -31.37 -21.77
N ALA A 336 -25.72 -31.51 -20.88
CA ALA A 336 -25.60 -32.62 -19.96
C ALA A 336 -25.30 -32.10 -18.54
N CYS A 337 -26.02 -32.62 -17.55
CA CYS A 337 -25.75 -32.34 -16.15
C CYS A 337 -24.71 -33.35 -15.65
N MET A 338 -23.59 -32.85 -15.13
CA MET A 338 -22.47 -33.71 -14.75
C MET A 338 -21.93 -33.37 -13.35
N PRO A 339 -21.54 -34.38 -12.55
CA PRO A 339 -20.86 -34.16 -11.28
C PRO A 339 -19.43 -33.66 -11.53
N VAL A 340 -19.23 -32.36 -11.28
CA VAL A 340 -18.03 -31.62 -11.74
C VAL A 340 -16.73 -32.24 -11.23
N ARG A 341 -16.66 -32.55 -9.93
CA ARG A 341 -15.40 -33.01 -9.32
C ARG A 341 -14.92 -34.35 -9.89
N LYS A 342 -15.85 -35.27 -10.17
CA LYS A 342 -15.50 -36.57 -10.79
C LYS A 342 -15.04 -36.38 -12.23
N MET A 343 -15.67 -35.46 -12.96
CA MET A 343 -15.37 -35.17 -14.36
C MET A 343 -14.03 -34.44 -14.54
N VAL A 344 -13.72 -33.46 -13.69
CA VAL A 344 -12.56 -32.55 -13.86
C VAL A 344 -11.25 -33.18 -13.34
N SER A 345 -11.35 -34.22 -12.52
CA SER A 345 -10.20 -34.91 -11.96
C SER A 345 -9.48 -35.72 -13.05
N GLY A 346 -8.29 -35.26 -13.46
CA GLY A 346 -7.46 -35.96 -14.46
C GLY A 346 -7.84 -35.71 -15.92
N THR A 347 -8.79 -34.81 -16.21
CA THR A 347 -9.15 -34.43 -17.58
C THR A 347 -8.38 -33.21 -18.07
N GLN A 348 -8.05 -33.22 -19.36
CA GLN A 348 -7.42 -32.12 -20.06
C GLN A 348 -8.43 -31.03 -20.44
N VAL A 349 -7.94 -29.79 -20.51
CA VAL A 349 -8.72 -28.61 -20.91
C VAL A 349 -8.79 -28.57 -22.44
N CYS A 350 -9.93 -28.19 -23.01
CA CYS A 350 -10.15 -28.12 -24.45
C CYS A 350 -10.88 -26.84 -24.86
N ARG A 351 -10.75 -26.48 -26.14
CA ARG A 351 -11.58 -25.47 -26.81
C ARG A 351 -12.42 -26.08 -27.92
N THR A 352 -11.94 -27.17 -28.51
CA THR A 352 -12.59 -27.91 -29.59
C THR A 352 -12.46 -29.41 -29.37
N ASP A 353 -13.30 -30.20 -30.04
CA ASP A 353 -13.24 -31.67 -29.96
C ASP A 353 -11.90 -32.23 -30.48
N ALA A 354 -11.19 -31.48 -31.33
CA ALA A 354 -9.87 -31.87 -31.82
C ALA A 354 -8.80 -31.91 -30.71
N ASP A 355 -8.96 -31.09 -29.67
CA ASP A 355 -8.03 -31.05 -28.53
C ASP A 355 -8.18 -32.30 -27.63
N CYS A 356 -9.27 -33.05 -27.80
CA CYS A 356 -9.59 -34.24 -27.01
C CYS A 356 -9.16 -35.55 -27.66
N VAL A 357 -8.52 -35.49 -28.84
CA VAL A 357 -8.03 -36.67 -29.55
C VAL A 357 -6.62 -36.98 -29.07
N ASP A 358 -6.50 -37.92 -28.12
CA ASP A 358 -5.21 -38.33 -27.59
C ASP A 358 -4.62 -39.49 -28.43
N GLY A 359 -3.45 -39.28 -29.04
CA GLY A 359 -2.85 -40.19 -30.01
C GLY A 359 -2.45 -41.58 -29.47
N HIS A 360 -2.56 -41.79 -28.16
CA HIS A 360 -2.15 -43.02 -27.47
C HIS A 360 -3.31 -43.84 -26.86
N ALA A 361 -4.54 -43.31 -26.83
CA ALA A 361 -5.71 -44.02 -26.32
C ALA A 361 -6.88 -43.85 -27.30
N HIS A 362 -7.40 -44.97 -27.82
CA HIS A 362 -8.54 -45.06 -28.75
C HIS A 362 -9.90 -44.60 -28.14
N VAL A 363 -9.92 -43.52 -27.37
CA VAL A 363 -11.13 -42.98 -26.74
C VAL A 363 -11.40 -41.60 -27.34
N ASP A 364 -12.42 -41.52 -28.20
CA ASP A 364 -12.92 -40.25 -28.73
C ASP A 364 -13.53 -39.43 -27.57
N GLY A 365 -12.81 -38.42 -27.12
CA GLY A 365 -13.30 -37.43 -26.16
C GLY A 365 -14.08 -36.32 -26.84
N ILE A 366 -15.13 -35.84 -26.20
CA ILE A 366 -15.90 -34.67 -26.65
C ILE A 366 -15.55 -33.50 -25.72
N CYS A 367 -15.38 -32.31 -26.30
CA CYS A 367 -15.13 -31.11 -25.54
C CYS A 367 -16.44 -30.56 -24.97
N VAL A 368 -16.58 -30.57 -23.64
CA VAL A 368 -17.75 -30.04 -22.96
C VAL A 368 -17.41 -28.71 -22.28
N THR A 369 -18.23 -27.68 -22.51
CA THR A 369 -18.02 -26.34 -21.94
C THR A 369 -19.09 -26.03 -20.89
N PRO A 370 -18.74 -25.51 -19.71
CA PRO A 370 -19.75 -25.21 -18.70
C PRO A 370 -20.68 -24.08 -19.17
N SER A 371 -21.99 -24.29 -18.99
CA SER A 371 -23.03 -23.34 -19.37
C SER A 371 -23.15 -22.26 -18.29
N LEU A 372 -22.34 -21.22 -18.40
CA LEU A 372 -22.23 -20.12 -17.44
C LEU A 372 -22.50 -18.77 -18.09
N GLU A 373 -22.84 -17.78 -17.26
CA GLU A 373 -22.95 -16.40 -17.70
C GLU A 373 -21.61 -15.88 -18.23
N ASN A 374 -21.63 -14.98 -19.21
CA ASN A 374 -20.44 -14.50 -19.90
C ASN A 374 -19.37 -13.84 -18.99
N ARG A 375 -19.71 -13.43 -17.77
CA ARG A 375 -18.76 -12.89 -16.79
C ARG A 375 -18.36 -13.89 -15.68
N THR A 376 -19.15 -14.95 -15.51
CA THR A 376 -18.86 -16.01 -14.56
C THR A 376 -17.91 -17.00 -15.22
N ARG A 377 -16.93 -17.47 -14.44
CA ARG A 377 -15.94 -18.44 -14.90
C ARG A 377 -15.94 -19.65 -13.97
N PHE A 378 -15.69 -20.80 -14.55
CA PHE A 378 -15.31 -22.00 -13.83
C PHE A 378 -13.79 -22.15 -13.92
N ILE A 379 -13.13 -22.23 -12.76
CA ILE A 379 -11.67 -22.23 -12.63
C ILE A 379 -11.24 -23.35 -11.68
N ARG A 380 -10.32 -24.20 -12.15
CA ARG A 380 -9.61 -25.24 -11.43
C ARG A 380 -8.29 -24.67 -10.91
N VAL A 381 -8.17 -24.61 -9.60
CA VAL A 381 -6.96 -24.15 -8.92
C VAL A 381 -6.15 -25.38 -8.48
N THR A 382 -4.89 -25.44 -8.90
CA THR A 382 -3.97 -26.52 -8.57
C THR A 382 -3.10 -26.14 -7.38
N HIS A 383 -3.24 -26.87 -6.27
CA HIS A 383 -2.49 -26.65 -5.03
C HIS A 383 -2.10 -27.98 -4.36
N PRO A 384 -1.00 -28.63 -4.79
CA PRO A 384 -0.55 -29.87 -4.17
C PRO A 384 -0.18 -29.64 -2.68
N PRO A 385 -0.33 -30.65 -1.81
CA PRO A 385 -0.75 -32.04 -2.06
C PRO A 385 -2.27 -32.26 -2.09
N ASN A 386 -3.06 -31.22 -1.84
CA ASN A 386 -4.52 -31.31 -1.72
C ASN A 386 -5.20 -31.46 -3.10
N THR A 387 -6.44 -31.95 -3.10
CA THR A 387 -7.24 -32.04 -4.34
C THR A 387 -7.56 -30.65 -4.85
N HIS A 388 -7.57 -30.46 -6.18
CA HIS A 388 -7.87 -29.18 -6.79
C HIS A 388 -9.13 -28.50 -6.21
N MET A 389 -8.97 -27.22 -5.85
CA MET A 389 -10.08 -26.34 -5.57
C MET A 389 -10.80 -26.00 -6.89
N LEU A 390 -12.12 -25.99 -6.85
CA LEU A 390 -12.96 -25.63 -7.97
C LEU A 390 -13.70 -24.33 -7.62
N PHE A 391 -13.54 -23.31 -8.45
CA PHE A 391 -14.15 -22.01 -8.28
C PHE A 391 -15.21 -21.77 -9.36
N VAL A 392 -16.39 -21.30 -8.96
CA VAL A 392 -17.42 -20.78 -9.87
C VAL A 392 -17.73 -19.35 -9.44
N GLY A 393 -17.45 -18.38 -10.30
CA GLY A 393 -17.73 -16.99 -9.98
C GLY A 393 -16.99 -16.00 -10.87
N TYR A 394 -17.01 -14.74 -10.47
CA TYR A 394 -16.26 -13.68 -11.13
C TYR A 394 -14.77 -13.79 -10.74
N PRO A 395 -13.82 -13.88 -11.68
CA PRO A 395 -12.39 -14.01 -11.37
C PRO A 395 -11.84 -12.96 -10.39
N PRO A 396 -12.25 -11.67 -10.44
CA PRO A 396 -11.80 -10.68 -9.45
C PRO A 396 -12.20 -11.03 -8.01
N HIS A 397 -13.33 -11.73 -7.78
CA HIS A 397 -13.72 -12.13 -6.44
C HIS A 397 -12.74 -13.15 -5.86
N LEU A 398 -12.19 -14.06 -6.70
CA LEU A 398 -11.17 -15.00 -6.27
C LEU A 398 -9.85 -14.29 -5.92
N GLN A 399 -9.49 -13.26 -6.70
CA GLN A 399 -8.30 -12.45 -6.45
C GLN A 399 -8.34 -11.74 -5.10
N TYR A 400 -9.50 -11.21 -4.68
CA TYR A 400 -9.66 -10.55 -3.38
C TYR A 400 -9.96 -11.50 -2.21
N ALA A 401 -10.35 -12.74 -2.49
CA ALA A 401 -10.68 -13.73 -1.47
C ALA A 401 -9.44 -14.41 -0.88
N VAL A 402 -8.28 -14.36 -1.56
CA VAL A 402 -7.07 -15.10 -1.17
C VAL A 402 -5.87 -14.15 -1.16
N SER A 403 -5.20 -14.07 -0.02
CA SER A 403 -3.92 -13.36 0.12
C SER A 403 -2.76 -14.34 -0.14
N LEU A 404 -1.81 -13.93 -0.98
CA LEU A 404 -0.72 -14.78 -1.44
C LEU A 404 0.64 -14.11 -1.22
N THR A 405 1.69 -14.92 -1.06
CA THR A 405 3.09 -14.47 -1.02
C THR A 405 3.99 -15.32 -1.93
N ASN A 406 5.05 -14.70 -2.44
CA ASN A 406 6.10 -15.36 -3.22
C ASN A 406 7.09 -16.16 -2.36
N PHE A 407 7.04 -16.00 -1.04
CA PHE A 407 8.02 -16.56 -0.11
C PHE A 407 7.51 -17.83 0.56
N ILE A 408 8.07 -18.98 0.18
CA ILE A 408 7.75 -20.29 0.76
C ILE A 408 8.77 -20.61 1.86
N PRO A 409 8.36 -20.85 3.12
CA PRO A 409 9.30 -21.16 4.20
C PRO A 409 9.99 -22.50 3.96
N ARG A 410 11.31 -22.55 4.17
CA ARG A 410 12.10 -23.81 4.08
C ARG A 410 11.95 -24.67 5.34
N PHE A 411 11.60 -24.05 6.46
CA PHE A 411 11.46 -24.71 7.76
C PHE A 411 10.08 -24.44 8.36
N GLY A 412 9.42 -25.47 8.89
CA GLY A 412 8.04 -25.36 9.40
C GLY A 412 7.84 -24.50 10.65
N PHE A 413 8.90 -24.09 11.35
CA PHE A 413 8.80 -23.16 12.50
C PHE A 413 8.77 -21.69 12.09
N LEU A 414 9.03 -21.37 10.82
CA LEU A 414 9.06 -19.99 10.33
C LEU A 414 7.64 -19.46 10.14
N HIS A 415 7.42 -18.20 10.53
CA HIS A 415 6.13 -17.54 10.36
C HIS A 415 5.89 -17.19 8.88
N LEU A 416 4.68 -17.48 8.39
CA LEU A 416 4.27 -17.21 7.01
C LEU A 416 4.20 -15.69 6.73
N ASP A 417 3.82 -14.92 7.75
CA ASP A 417 3.60 -13.48 7.61
C ASP A 417 4.88 -12.62 7.67
N LEU A 418 6.03 -13.18 8.05
CA LEU A 418 7.25 -12.36 8.22
C LEU A 418 7.70 -11.66 6.92
N PRO A 419 7.79 -12.34 5.76
CA PRO A 419 8.14 -11.67 4.50
C PRO A 419 7.09 -10.63 4.10
N VAL A 420 5.80 -10.93 4.31
CA VAL A 420 4.69 -10.03 4.03
C VAL A 420 4.77 -8.76 4.90
N PHE A 421 5.07 -8.93 6.19
CA PHE A 421 5.30 -7.83 7.12
C PHE A 421 6.44 -6.94 6.65
N LEU A 422 7.61 -7.52 6.33
CA LEU A 422 8.79 -6.77 5.90
C LEU A 422 8.52 -6.01 4.60
N GLU A 423 7.91 -6.67 3.62
CA GLU A 423 7.57 -6.07 2.34
C GLU A 423 6.58 -4.90 2.51
N THR A 424 5.50 -5.14 3.26
CA THR A 424 4.46 -4.13 3.51
C THR A 424 5.04 -2.94 4.29
N PHE A 425 5.79 -3.21 5.36
CA PHE A 425 6.42 -2.18 6.17
C PHE A 425 7.38 -1.31 5.33
N CYS A 426 8.25 -1.93 4.53
CA CYS A 426 9.18 -1.18 3.70
C CYS A 426 8.46 -0.37 2.61
N LYS A 427 7.37 -0.90 2.01
CA LYS A 427 6.53 -0.11 1.08
C LYS A 427 5.97 1.16 1.75
N TYR A 428 5.51 1.06 3.00
CA TYR A 428 5.10 2.25 3.77
C TYR A 428 6.25 3.21 4.06
N VAL A 429 7.43 2.69 4.45
CA VAL A 429 8.61 3.55 4.69
C VAL A 429 9.01 4.30 3.42
N VAL A 430 9.05 3.63 2.27
CA VAL A 430 9.33 4.26 0.97
C VAL A 430 8.33 5.36 0.67
N SER A 431 7.02 5.05 0.77
CA SER A 431 5.96 5.99 0.46
C SER A 431 5.95 7.20 1.41
N LEU A 432 6.00 6.97 2.73
CA LEU A 432 5.86 8.02 3.73
C LEU A 432 7.12 8.85 3.87
N SER A 433 8.30 8.23 3.81
CA SER A 433 9.56 8.97 3.86
C SER A 433 9.75 9.81 2.60
N GLY A 434 9.42 9.26 1.42
CA GLY A 434 9.41 10.02 0.16
C GLY A 434 8.42 11.19 0.19
N ALA A 435 7.19 10.98 0.65
CA ALA A 435 6.19 12.05 0.78
C ALA A 435 6.64 13.12 1.78
N LEU A 436 7.19 12.74 2.94
CA LEU A 436 7.69 13.68 3.94
C LEU A 436 8.89 14.49 3.42
N ALA A 437 9.76 13.90 2.59
CA ALA A 437 10.83 14.63 1.91
C ALA A 437 10.26 15.69 0.93
N VAL A 438 9.27 15.33 0.12
CA VAL A 438 8.64 16.25 -0.84
C VAL A 438 7.92 17.37 -0.11
N VAL A 439 7.06 17.05 0.87
CA VAL A 439 6.24 18.03 1.60
C VAL A 439 7.14 19.02 2.34
N ASN A 440 8.16 18.55 3.07
CA ASN A 440 9.08 19.46 3.78
C ASN A 440 10.00 20.26 2.85
N SER A 441 10.17 19.87 1.58
CA SER A 441 10.91 20.70 0.62
C SER A 441 10.08 21.83 0.00
N VAL A 442 8.75 21.81 0.12
CA VAL A 442 7.87 22.86 -0.44
C VAL A 442 8.11 24.16 0.29
N PRO A 443 8.31 25.30 -0.40
CA PRO A 443 8.41 26.62 0.23
C PRO A 443 7.04 27.05 0.79
N CYS A 444 6.70 26.55 1.97
CA CYS A 444 5.41 26.73 2.64
C CYS A 444 5.64 27.10 4.10
N PHE A 445 4.74 27.91 4.66
CA PHE A 445 4.80 28.28 6.07
C PHE A 445 4.74 27.04 6.98
N ALA A 446 5.47 27.09 8.10
CA ALA A 446 5.54 26.05 9.13
C ALA A 446 6.15 24.69 8.69
N LEU A 447 6.77 24.61 7.52
CA LEU A 447 7.58 23.48 7.05
C LEU A 447 9.04 23.88 6.89
N ASP A 448 9.96 22.92 6.75
CA ASP A 448 11.40 23.21 6.57
C ASP A 448 11.67 24.08 5.35
N GLY A 449 10.89 23.90 4.28
CA GLY A 449 11.00 24.67 3.05
C GLY A 449 10.87 26.17 3.25
N GLN A 450 10.20 26.64 4.32
CA GLN A 450 10.21 28.04 4.73
C GLN A 450 11.63 28.51 5.04
N TRP A 451 12.29 27.78 5.92
CA TRP A 451 13.62 28.12 6.40
C TRP A 451 14.68 27.89 5.32
N MET A 452 14.52 26.84 4.51
CA MET A 452 15.34 26.58 3.32
C MET A 452 15.25 27.74 2.32
N LEU A 453 14.05 28.22 1.99
CA LEU A 453 13.87 29.32 1.05
C LEU A 453 14.51 30.61 1.60
N ASN A 454 14.25 30.95 2.86
CA ASN A 454 14.80 32.18 3.45
C ASN A 454 16.34 32.16 3.45
N ALA A 455 16.95 31.05 3.86
CA ALA A 455 18.40 30.89 3.83
C ALA A 455 18.96 30.89 2.39
N LEU A 456 18.22 30.32 1.42
CA LEU A 456 18.60 30.35 0.00
C LEU A 456 18.56 31.77 -0.58
N LEU A 457 17.50 32.53 -0.30
CA LEU A 457 17.38 33.92 -0.73
C LEU A 457 18.49 34.78 -0.12
N GLU A 458 18.84 34.57 1.15
CA GLU A 458 19.93 35.28 1.79
C GLU A 458 21.31 34.87 1.25
N ALA A 459 21.50 33.61 0.86
CA ALA A 459 22.74 33.14 0.24
C ALA A 459 22.94 33.66 -1.19
N THR A 460 21.86 33.80 -1.97
CA THR A 460 21.94 34.03 -3.44
C THR A 460 21.57 35.45 -3.86
N LEU A 461 20.57 36.08 -3.25
CA LEU A 461 20.09 37.40 -3.64
C LEU A 461 20.78 38.56 -2.91
N VAL A 462 21.66 38.30 -1.94
CA VAL A 462 22.32 39.39 -1.18
C VAL A 462 23.14 40.32 -2.07
N THR A 463 23.68 39.81 -3.18
CA THR A 463 24.46 40.56 -4.16
C THR A 463 23.61 41.32 -5.18
N VAL A 464 22.37 40.85 -5.44
CA VAL A 464 21.47 41.42 -6.46
C VAL A 464 20.46 42.40 -5.83
N VAL A 465 19.90 42.03 -4.68
CA VAL A 465 18.92 42.82 -3.92
C VAL A 465 19.55 43.13 -2.56
N THR A 466 20.22 44.27 -2.48
CA THR A 466 20.92 44.71 -1.26
C THR A 466 19.96 44.98 -0.11
N ASP A 467 18.77 45.50 -0.42
CA ASP A 467 17.72 45.80 0.57
C ASP A 467 17.10 44.52 1.16
N ARG A 468 17.30 44.36 2.47
CA ARG A 468 16.78 43.22 3.24
C ARG A 468 15.25 43.17 3.24
N GLN A 469 14.57 44.31 3.32
CA GLN A 469 13.10 44.34 3.35
C GLN A 469 12.50 43.79 2.04
N ARG A 470 13.11 44.13 0.91
CA ARG A 470 12.70 43.58 -0.40
C ARG A 470 12.92 42.08 -0.49
N ARG A 471 14.02 41.55 0.04
CA ARG A 471 14.26 40.09 0.07
C ARG A 471 13.23 39.36 0.94
N GLU A 472 12.93 39.89 2.11
CA GLU A 472 11.91 39.33 3.01
C GLU A 472 10.52 39.34 2.37
N LEU A 473 10.19 40.41 1.65
CA LEU A 473 8.93 40.54 0.91
C LEU A 473 8.83 39.55 -0.26
N ILE A 474 9.91 39.33 -1.02
CA ILE A 474 9.98 38.28 -2.05
C ILE A 474 9.76 36.90 -1.41
N GLY A 475 10.47 36.62 -0.31
CA GLY A 475 10.31 35.38 0.45
C GLY A 475 8.87 35.17 0.88
N PHE A 476 8.23 36.19 1.46
CA PHE A 476 6.83 36.14 1.87
C PHE A 476 5.88 35.76 0.73
N PHE A 477 6.00 36.38 -0.45
CA PHE A 477 5.13 36.05 -1.59
C PHE A 477 5.36 34.64 -2.13
N LEU A 478 6.61 34.17 -2.17
CA LEU A 478 6.93 32.79 -2.57
C LEU A 478 6.35 31.77 -1.57
N LEU A 479 6.46 32.04 -0.27
CA LEU A 479 5.89 31.19 0.78
C LEU A 479 4.36 31.18 0.72
N LEU A 480 3.73 32.33 0.45
CA LEU A 480 2.29 32.42 0.28
C LEU A 480 1.83 31.58 -0.92
N ALA A 481 2.52 31.69 -2.05
CA ALA A 481 2.23 30.91 -3.25
C ALA A 481 2.39 29.39 -3.01
N GLY A 482 3.49 28.97 -2.38
CA GLY A 482 3.71 27.55 -2.04
C GLY A 482 2.71 27.02 -1.02
N SER A 483 2.31 27.82 -0.04
CA SER A 483 1.27 27.46 0.93
C SER A 483 -0.10 27.32 0.27
N ALA A 484 -0.46 28.23 -0.63
CA ALA A 484 -1.69 28.14 -1.41
C ALA A 484 -1.70 26.90 -2.32
N LEU A 485 -0.58 26.59 -2.96
CA LEU A 485 -0.42 25.40 -3.80
C LEU A 485 -0.61 24.10 -3.01
N LEU A 486 0.02 23.99 -1.83
CA LEU A 486 -0.13 22.84 -0.96
C LEU A 486 -1.56 22.72 -0.44
N ALA A 487 -2.16 23.81 0.03
CA ALA A 487 -3.54 23.84 0.52
C ALA A 487 -4.54 23.41 -0.56
N ALA A 488 -4.37 23.87 -1.80
CA ALA A 488 -5.21 23.48 -2.93
C ALA A 488 -5.12 21.98 -3.23
N ASN A 489 -3.90 21.41 -3.25
CA ASN A 489 -3.70 19.97 -3.45
C ASN A 489 -4.34 19.14 -2.32
N VAL A 490 -4.17 19.54 -1.06
CA VAL A 490 -4.77 18.85 0.08
C VAL A 490 -6.30 18.94 0.04
N ALA A 491 -6.86 20.12 -0.23
CA ALA A 491 -8.30 20.32 -0.29
C ALA A 491 -8.96 19.48 -1.40
N LEU A 492 -8.38 19.49 -2.61
CA LEU A 492 -8.88 18.70 -3.73
C LEU A 492 -8.68 17.19 -3.52
N GLY A 493 -7.56 16.78 -2.93
CA GLY A 493 -7.29 15.40 -2.57
C GLY A 493 -8.31 14.87 -1.55
N LEU A 494 -8.60 15.66 -0.50
CA LEU A 494 -9.65 15.34 0.46
C LEU A 494 -11.02 15.26 -0.22
N TRP A 495 -11.37 16.24 -1.05
CA TRP A 495 -12.64 16.23 -1.80
C TRP A 495 -12.81 14.96 -2.64
N MET A 496 -11.78 14.54 -3.37
CA MET A 496 -11.86 13.31 -4.17
C MET A 496 -12.07 12.05 -3.34
N VAL A 497 -11.54 12.02 -2.11
CA VAL A 497 -11.69 10.89 -1.20
C VAL A 497 -13.05 10.89 -0.49
N THR A 498 -13.66 12.06 -0.28
CA THR A 498 -14.94 12.18 0.44
C THR A 498 -16.17 12.28 -0.47
N ALA A 499 -16.02 12.78 -1.69
CA ALA A 499 -17.13 12.99 -2.63
C ALA A 499 -17.38 11.79 -3.57
N ARG A 500 -16.49 10.80 -3.56
CA ARG A 500 -16.70 9.46 -4.15
C ARG A 500 -17.05 8.49 -3.05
#